data_AF-A0A6G9AIA7-F1
#
_entry.id   AF-A0A6G9AIA7-F1
#
_cell.length_a   1.000
_cell.length_b   1.000
_cell.length_c   1.000
_cell.angle_alpha   90.00
_cell.angle_beta   90.00
_cell.angle_gamma   90.00
#
_symmetry.space_group_name_H-M   'P 1'
#
loop_
_entity.id
_entity.type
_entity.pdbx_description
1 polymer ?
#
loop_
_entity_poly.entity_id
_entity_poly.type
_entity_poly.pdbx_seq_one_letter_code
_entity_poly.pdbx_strand_id
1 'polypeptide(L)'
;MNKSILLVVVLATALTAGLYTLPKVVVRNETKQLSESMPGSRTTQAPMATQPGATAGNGAPDRSTIHQKPLSPEQQKQLDRLKTQFLATGSVQKEASAAKLIALFREVTQYDSAAYYAGLLATDQPTEQNLLQAGDQYFEAYTFAVDEAKTAMLGQKTRGFYQQVLAKNPGLLAAKANMAMTYVNTDTPMQGIMLLRDVLKQDPTNELALFNLGLLSMRSGQYERAVERFRQILVTNPASRKAQFYLGVSLAESGQKEEAKKVLAQVKKQEKDPQVLAAVQEYEERLK
;
A
#
# COMPACT_ATOMS: atom_id res chain seq x y z
N MET A 1 -8.70 8.58 -57.32
CA MET A 1 -8.88 8.52 -55.85
C MET A 1 -10.34 8.20 -55.58
N ASN A 2 -10.63 7.09 -54.89
CA ASN A 2 -12.00 6.61 -54.69
C ASN A 2 -12.80 7.60 -53.84
N LYS A 3 -13.96 8.03 -54.33
CA LYS A 3 -14.82 9.03 -53.67
C LYS A 3 -15.16 8.66 -52.21
N SER A 4 -15.23 7.36 -51.91
CA SER A 4 -15.45 6.82 -50.57
C SER A 4 -14.27 7.07 -49.61
N ILE A 5 -13.03 7.00 -50.10
CA ILE A 5 -11.83 7.28 -49.29
C ILE A 5 -11.73 8.77 -49.00
N LEU A 6 -12.04 9.61 -49.98
CA LEU A 6 -12.10 11.07 -49.79
C LEU A 6 -13.16 11.43 -48.73
N LEU A 7 -14.33 10.78 -48.76
CA LEU A 7 -15.39 10.99 -47.77
C LEU A 7 -14.96 10.63 -46.35
N VAL A 8 -14.29 9.49 -46.16
CA VAL A 8 -13.81 9.06 -44.85
C VAL A 8 -12.75 10.00 -44.29
N VAL A 9 -11.81 10.44 -45.14
CA VAL A 9 -10.76 11.38 -44.73
C VAL A 9 -11.36 12.74 -44.34
N VAL A 10 -12.31 13.26 -45.13
CA VAL A 10 -13.01 14.51 -44.83
C VAL A 10 -13.79 14.40 -43.52
N LEU A 11 -14.50 13.29 -43.30
CA LEU A 11 -15.25 13.05 -42.06
C LEU A 11 -14.32 12.99 -40.84
N ALA A 12 -13.18 12.30 -40.96
CA ALA A 12 -12.19 12.18 -39.89
C ALA A 12 -11.58 13.54 -39.53
N THR A 13 -11.22 14.35 -40.54
CA THR A 13 -10.68 15.70 -40.31
C THR A 13 -11.71 16.63 -39.67
N ALA A 14 -12.99 16.53 -40.08
CA ALA A 14 -14.07 17.33 -39.49
C ALA A 14 -14.33 16.95 -38.02
N LEU A 15 -14.25 15.67 -37.68
CA LEU A 15 -14.37 15.17 -36.31
C LEU A 15 -13.22 15.67 -35.41
N THR A 16 -11.98 15.64 -35.91
CA THR A 16 -10.83 16.15 -35.15
C THR A 16 -10.89 17.66 -34.94
N ALA A 17 -11.36 18.42 -35.93
CA ALA A 17 -11.56 19.86 -35.78
C ALA A 17 -12.70 20.16 -34.79
N GLY A 18 -13.80 19.41 -34.85
CA GLY A 18 -14.93 19.52 -33.93
C GLY A 18 -14.52 19.31 -32.47
N LEU A 19 -13.70 18.28 -32.18
CA LEU A 19 -13.18 18.01 -30.85
C LEU A 19 -12.32 19.15 -30.29
N TYR A 20 -11.61 19.90 -31.14
CA TYR A 20 -10.78 21.02 -30.71
C TYR A 20 -11.58 22.31 -30.47
N THR A 21 -12.78 22.41 -31.05
CA THR A 21 -13.70 23.54 -30.87
C THR A 21 -14.66 23.36 -29.69
N LEU A 22 -14.67 22.20 -29.04
CA LEU A 22 -15.49 21.99 -27.86
C LEU A 22 -15.01 22.91 -26.71
N PRO A 23 -15.92 23.63 -26.04
CA PRO A 23 -15.57 24.46 -24.90
C PRO A 23 -14.97 23.57 -23.80
N LYS A 24 -13.78 23.93 -23.32
CA LYS A 24 -13.14 23.23 -22.19
C LYS A 24 -13.99 23.43 -20.94
N VAL A 25 -14.81 22.43 -20.60
CA VAL A 25 -15.48 22.35 -19.31
C VAL A 25 -14.41 22.03 -18.27
N VAL A 26 -13.86 23.07 -17.65
CA VAL A 26 -13.08 22.90 -16.43
C VAL A 26 -14.07 22.49 -15.35
N VAL A 27 -13.99 21.23 -14.91
CA VAL A 27 -14.70 20.77 -13.72
C VAL A 27 -14.12 21.55 -12.54
N ARG A 28 -14.77 22.67 -12.19
CA ARG A 28 -14.57 23.33 -10.92
C ARG A 28 -15.31 22.49 -9.90
N ASN A 29 -14.59 21.69 -9.13
CA ASN A 29 -15.12 21.16 -7.88
C ASN A 29 -15.37 22.36 -6.97
N GLU A 30 -16.60 22.85 -6.97
CA GLU A 30 -17.10 23.73 -5.93
C GLU A 30 -17.11 22.91 -4.64
N THR A 31 -16.00 22.94 -3.91
CA THR A 31 -16.03 22.74 -2.47
C THR A 31 -16.99 23.78 -1.91
N LYS A 32 -18.21 23.35 -1.61
CA LYS A 32 -19.12 24.06 -0.72
C LYS A 32 -18.35 24.34 0.57
N GLN A 33 -17.93 25.60 0.71
CA GLN A 33 -17.60 26.20 1.98
C GLN A 33 -18.86 26.17 2.85
N LEU A 34 -18.83 25.40 3.94
CA LEU A 34 -19.49 25.82 5.16
C LEU A 34 -18.53 26.82 5.81
N SER A 35 -18.73 28.10 5.49
CA SER A 35 -18.08 29.21 6.18
C SER A 35 -18.89 29.57 7.42
N GLU A 36 -18.21 29.66 8.56
CA GLU A 36 -18.34 30.67 9.64
C GLU A 36 -17.37 30.20 10.75
N SER A 37 -16.36 30.92 11.26
CA SER A 37 -16.12 32.36 11.33
C SER A 37 -14.66 32.66 11.77
N MET A 38 -13.98 33.56 11.02
CA MET A 38 -12.95 34.60 11.36
C MET A 38 -11.71 34.31 12.29
N PRO A 39 -10.70 35.22 12.35
CA PRO A 39 -9.82 35.72 11.29
C PRO A 39 -8.32 35.72 11.70
N GLY A 40 -7.39 35.71 10.74
CA GLY A 40 -5.96 35.90 11.08
C GLY A 40 -5.00 35.69 9.91
N SER A 41 -4.94 36.67 9.01
CA SER A 41 -3.89 36.75 7.97
C SER A 41 -2.50 36.89 8.60
N ARG A 42 -1.50 36.16 8.08
CA ARG A 42 -0.29 36.76 7.45
C ARG A 42 0.79 35.74 7.05
N THR A 43 1.12 35.79 5.75
CA THR A 43 2.45 35.76 5.11
C THR A 43 3.38 34.55 5.27
N THR A 44 3.53 33.84 4.15
CA THR A 44 4.77 33.42 3.47
C THR A 44 6.04 33.23 4.32
N GLN A 45 6.48 31.98 4.46
CA GLN A 45 7.87 31.54 4.27
C GLN A 45 7.91 30.00 4.27
N ALA A 46 8.61 29.40 3.31
CA ALA A 46 8.93 27.98 3.32
C ALA A 46 9.93 27.67 4.45
N PRO A 47 9.91 26.49 5.08
CA PRO A 47 11.07 26.04 5.85
C PRO A 47 11.67 24.74 5.33
N MET A 48 13.00 24.82 5.25
CA MET A 48 13.97 23.73 5.19
C MET A 48 13.74 22.70 6.30
N ALA A 49 14.13 21.46 6.00
CA ALA A 49 14.22 20.35 6.93
C ALA A 49 15.08 20.69 8.16
N THR A 50 14.54 20.47 9.36
CA THR A 50 15.29 20.50 10.62
C THR A 50 15.02 19.24 11.44
N GLN A 51 16.09 18.79 12.11
CA GLN A 51 16.18 17.64 13.01
C GLN A 51 15.19 17.73 14.19
N PRO A 52 14.78 16.61 14.81
CA PRO A 52 14.08 16.66 16.09
C PRO A 52 15.07 16.67 17.25
N GLY A 53 15.32 17.86 17.78
CA GLY A 53 15.74 18.12 19.17
C GLY A 53 14.54 18.64 19.96
N ALA A 54 14.39 18.18 21.20
CA ALA A 54 13.22 18.36 22.05
C ALA A 54 12.94 19.82 22.46
N THR A 55 11.67 20.24 22.40
CA THR A 55 11.08 21.21 23.35
C THR A 55 9.60 20.92 23.55
N ALA A 56 9.18 20.93 24.83
CA ALA A 56 7.82 20.75 25.30
C ALA A 56 6.87 21.88 24.85
N GLY A 57 5.63 21.52 24.53
CA GLY A 57 4.55 22.46 24.29
C GLY A 57 3.21 21.72 24.20
N ASN A 58 2.29 22.05 25.10
CA ASN A 58 0.92 21.54 25.11
C ASN A 58 0.22 21.85 23.79
N GLY A 59 -0.03 20.80 23.01
CA GLY A 59 -0.88 20.80 21.83
C GLY A 59 -1.54 19.43 21.74
N ALA A 60 -2.79 19.37 21.29
CA ALA A 60 -3.55 18.13 21.18
C ALA A 60 -2.70 16.97 20.61
N PRO A 61 -2.85 15.73 21.11
CA PRO A 61 -2.03 14.61 20.67
C PRO A 61 -2.13 14.50 19.14
N ASP A 62 -0.97 14.58 18.48
CA ASP A 62 -0.86 14.33 17.06
C ASP A 62 -1.53 12.98 16.79
N ARG A 63 -2.60 12.98 15.98
CA ARG A 63 -3.37 11.77 15.68
C ARG A 63 -2.50 10.69 15.05
N SER A 64 -1.34 11.06 14.49
CA SER A 64 -0.33 10.14 13.98
C SER A 64 0.39 9.31 15.06
N THR A 65 0.27 9.70 16.33
CA THR A 65 0.92 9.04 17.49
C THR A 65 -0.05 8.24 18.37
N ILE A 66 -1.36 8.29 18.11
CA ILE A 66 -2.42 7.65 18.93
C ILE A 66 -2.26 6.12 19.04
N HIS A 67 -1.51 5.49 18.15
CA HIS A 67 -1.25 4.04 18.16
C HIS A 67 0.20 3.66 18.47
N GLN A 68 1.01 4.60 18.97
CA GLN A 68 2.40 4.34 19.36
C GLN A 68 2.49 3.98 20.84
N LYS A 69 3.20 2.89 21.16
CA LYS A 69 3.49 2.55 22.55
C LYS A 69 4.59 3.49 23.07
N PRO A 70 4.41 4.19 24.20
CA PRO A 70 5.49 5.00 24.76
C PRO A 70 6.64 4.10 25.22
N LEU A 71 7.87 4.59 25.08
CA LEU A 71 9.08 3.90 25.52
C LEU A 71 9.16 3.90 27.05
N SER A 72 9.56 2.78 27.66
CA SER A 72 9.98 2.76 29.06
C SER A 72 11.28 3.57 29.25
N PRO A 73 11.61 4.03 30.47
CA PRO A 73 12.89 4.69 30.74
C PRO A 73 14.11 3.85 30.32
N GLU A 74 14.05 2.53 30.51
CA GLU A 74 15.09 1.60 30.08
C GLU A 74 15.18 1.52 28.55
N GLN A 75 14.04 1.44 27.87
CA GLN A 75 13.97 1.43 26.41
C GLN A 75 14.48 2.76 25.83
N GLN A 76 14.21 3.89 26.49
CA GLN A 76 14.71 5.19 26.09
C GLN A 76 16.24 5.27 26.25
N LYS A 77 16.78 4.82 27.38
CA LYS A 77 18.24 4.76 27.60
C LYS A 77 18.92 3.83 26.59
N GLN A 78 18.29 2.70 26.28
CA GLN A 78 18.76 1.78 25.24
C GLN A 78 18.74 2.44 23.86
N LEU A 79 17.66 3.16 23.53
CA LEU A 79 17.53 3.89 22.27
C LEU A 79 18.67 4.90 22.09
N ASP A 80 18.95 5.71 23.10
CA ASP A 80 19.99 6.76 23.04
C ASP A 80 21.38 6.17 22.87
N ARG A 81 21.66 5.06 23.56
CA ARG A 81 22.90 4.29 23.38
C ARG A 81 23.01 3.75 21.96
N LEU A 82 21.95 3.13 21.44
CA LEU A 82 21.95 2.53 20.10
C LEU A 82 22.10 3.58 18.99
N LYS A 83 21.46 4.74 19.12
CA LYS A 83 21.65 5.88 18.20
C LYS A 83 23.11 6.32 18.18
N THR A 84 23.73 6.45 19.35
CA THR A 84 25.15 6.83 19.46
C THR A 84 26.06 5.79 18.78
N GLN A 85 25.77 4.49 18.97
CA GLN A 85 26.50 3.40 18.32
C GLN A 85 26.31 3.37 16.79
N PHE A 86 25.10 3.68 16.31
CA PHE A 86 24.81 3.75 14.89
C PHE A 86 25.56 4.90 14.19
N LEU A 87 25.78 6.00 14.90
CA LEU A 87 26.54 7.16 14.41
C LEU A 87 28.06 6.98 14.51
N ALA A 88 28.54 6.04 15.33
CA ALA A 88 29.96 5.74 15.45
C ALA A 88 30.51 5.06 14.18
N THR A 89 31.78 5.35 13.85
CA THR A 89 32.43 4.89 12.62
C THR A 89 32.78 3.40 12.64
N GLY A 90 32.17 2.62 11.73
CA GLY A 90 32.49 1.21 11.46
C GLY A 90 31.28 0.40 10.98
N SER A 91 31.42 -0.36 9.88
CA SER A 91 30.28 -1.04 9.21
C SER A 91 29.58 -2.07 10.10
N VAL A 92 30.33 -2.97 10.73
CA VAL A 92 29.78 -4.08 11.53
C VAL A 92 29.02 -3.58 12.77
N GLN A 93 29.54 -2.55 13.43
CA GLN A 93 28.91 -1.97 14.62
C GLN A 93 27.67 -1.16 14.24
N LYS A 94 27.68 -0.51 13.08
CA LYS A 94 26.54 0.22 12.50
C LYS A 94 25.42 -0.71 12.08
N GLU A 95 25.70 -1.84 11.42
CA GLU A 95 24.70 -2.86 11.09
C GLU A 95 24.05 -3.45 12.34
N ALA A 96 24.87 -3.87 13.32
CA ALA A 96 24.37 -4.46 14.56
C ALA A 96 23.53 -3.48 15.40
N SER A 97 23.89 -2.19 15.43
CA SER A 97 23.11 -1.16 16.12
C SER A 97 21.83 -0.80 15.34
N ALA A 98 21.89 -0.71 14.01
CA ALA A 98 20.72 -0.50 13.16
C ALA A 98 19.66 -1.60 13.35
N ALA A 99 20.08 -2.88 13.34
CA ALA A 99 19.17 -4.01 13.54
C ALA A 99 18.43 -3.90 14.89
N LYS A 100 19.13 -3.51 15.96
CA LYS A 100 18.54 -3.31 17.29
C LYS A 100 17.62 -2.08 17.34
N LEU A 101 17.97 -0.98 16.67
CA LEU A 101 17.11 0.20 16.56
C LEU A 101 15.80 -0.15 15.84
N ILE A 102 15.89 -0.80 14.69
CA ILE A 102 14.74 -1.24 13.90
C ILE A 102 13.83 -2.13 14.75
N ALA A 103 14.39 -3.15 15.42
CA ALA A 103 13.63 -4.05 16.28
C ALA A 103 12.91 -3.30 17.43
N LEU A 104 13.62 -2.41 18.13
CA LEU A 104 13.05 -1.64 19.23
C LEU A 104 11.90 -0.75 18.73
N PHE A 105 12.07 -0.05 17.62
CA PHE A 105 11.02 0.80 17.06
C PHE A 105 9.79 0.01 16.59
N ARG A 106 9.99 -1.18 15.99
CA ARG A 106 8.87 -2.06 15.63
C ARG A 106 8.11 -2.57 16.86
N GLU A 107 8.83 -2.90 17.94
CA GLU A 107 8.22 -3.33 19.21
C GLU A 107 7.28 -2.27 19.80
N VAL A 108 7.65 -0.99 19.64
CA VAL A 108 6.84 0.15 20.10
C VAL A 108 5.97 0.77 19.00
N THR A 109 5.72 0.03 17.92
CA THR A 109 4.85 0.40 16.79
C THR A 109 5.22 1.73 16.10
N GLN A 110 6.49 2.12 16.18
CA GLN A 110 7.06 3.27 15.48
C GLN A 110 7.69 2.86 14.14
N TYR A 111 6.86 2.42 13.20
CA TYR A 111 7.31 1.86 11.93
C TYR A 111 8.10 2.86 11.05
N ASP A 112 7.79 4.16 11.11
CA ASP A 112 8.54 5.16 10.33
C ASP A 112 9.98 5.32 10.81
N SER A 113 10.17 5.27 12.13
CA SER A 113 11.49 5.30 12.75
C SER A 113 12.29 4.06 12.35
N ALA A 114 11.66 2.88 12.39
CA ALA A 114 12.27 1.64 11.92
C ALA A 114 12.70 1.74 10.43
N ALA A 115 11.80 2.22 9.56
CA ALA A 115 12.07 2.44 8.15
C ALA A 115 13.20 3.45 7.91
N TYR A 116 13.23 4.55 8.69
CA TYR A 116 14.26 5.58 8.58
C TYR A 116 15.67 5.01 8.83
N TYR A 117 15.89 4.28 9.92
CA TYR A 117 17.21 3.71 10.22
C TYR A 117 17.62 2.61 9.22
N ALA A 118 16.66 1.80 8.75
CA ALA A 118 16.92 0.84 7.68
C ALA A 118 17.35 1.56 6.38
N GLY A 119 16.68 2.66 6.03
CA GLY A 119 17.03 3.49 4.87
C GLY A 119 18.40 4.15 4.99
N LEU A 120 18.78 4.65 6.18
CA LEU A 120 20.11 5.19 6.42
C LEU A 120 21.20 4.12 6.26
N LEU A 121 20.98 2.92 6.82
CA LEU A 121 21.90 1.81 6.67
C LEU A 121 22.05 1.42 5.19
N ALA A 122 20.94 1.29 4.47
CA ALA A 122 20.95 0.92 3.06
C ALA A 122 21.60 1.99 2.15
N THR A 123 21.52 3.27 2.53
CA THR A 123 22.18 4.37 1.81
C THR A 123 23.70 4.35 2.03
N ASP A 124 24.13 4.06 3.26
CA ASP A 124 25.54 3.96 3.63
C ASP A 124 26.20 2.69 3.08
N GLN A 125 25.45 1.58 3.10
CA GLN A 125 25.89 0.23 2.76
C GLN A 125 24.85 -0.45 1.86
N PRO A 126 24.83 -0.18 0.54
CA PRO A 126 23.80 -0.64 -0.40
C PRO A 126 23.99 -2.11 -0.82
N THR A 127 24.09 -3.00 0.16
CA THR A 127 24.04 -4.45 -0.04
C THR A 127 22.62 -4.88 -0.41
N GLU A 128 22.47 -6.02 -1.09
CA GLU A 128 21.14 -6.56 -1.43
C GLU A 128 20.28 -6.73 -0.16
N GLN A 129 20.88 -7.24 0.92
CA GLN A 129 20.23 -7.42 2.21
C GLN A 129 19.74 -6.10 2.81
N ASN A 130 20.58 -5.06 2.85
CA ASN A 130 20.20 -3.79 3.46
C ASN A 130 19.15 -3.05 2.62
N LEU A 131 19.25 -3.12 1.28
CA LEU A 131 18.25 -2.56 0.37
C LEU A 131 16.90 -3.27 0.51
N LEU A 132 16.90 -4.61 0.59
CA LEU A 132 15.69 -5.39 0.82
C LEU A 132 15.06 -5.02 2.16
N GLN A 133 15.86 -5.00 3.24
CA GLN A 133 15.39 -4.62 4.57
C GLN A 133 14.79 -3.22 4.58
N ALA A 134 15.43 -2.23 3.94
CA ALA A 134 14.88 -0.89 3.83
C ALA A 134 13.53 -0.89 3.09
N GLY A 135 13.44 -1.59 1.95
CA GLY A 135 12.19 -1.76 1.21
C GLY A 135 11.07 -2.36 2.06
N ASP A 136 11.37 -3.42 2.80
CA ASP A 136 10.43 -4.12 3.68
C ASP A 136 9.95 -3.21 4.82
N GLN A 137 10.87 -2.49 5.49
CA GLN A 137 10.52 -1.58 6.58
C GLN A 137 9.69 -0.38 6.10
N TYR A 138 10.03 0.20 4.96
CA TYR A 138 9.22 1.27 4.35
C TYR A 138 7.85 0.76 3.92
N PHE A 139 7.75 -0.47 3.42
CA PHE A 139 6.47 -1.08 3.05
C PHE A 139 5.58 -1.36 4.28
N GLU A 140 6.18 -1.82 5.38
CA GLU A 140 5.48 -2.01 6.66
C GLU A 140 4.96 -0.66 7.17
N ALA A 141 5.81 0.37 7.20
CA ALA A 141 5.39 1.72 7.58
C ALA A 141 4.28 2.27 6.67
N TYR A 142 4.39 2.07 5.35
CA TYR A 142 3.36 2.43 4.37
C TYR A 142 2.02 1.76 4.68
N THR A 143 2.04 0.49 5.07
CA THR A 143 0.83 -0.30 5.35
C THR A 143 0.06 0.20 6.58
N PHE A 144 0.79 0.74 7.57
CA PHE A 144 0.18 1.27 8.81
C PHE A 144 0.00 2.80 8.80
N ALA A 145 0.42 3.48 7.73
CA ALA A 145 0.22 4.92 7.61
C ALA A 145 -1.26 5.25 7.39
N VAL A 146 -1.76 6.23 8.16
CA VAL A 146 -3.14 6.73 8.04
C VAL A 146 -3.17 8.05 7.27
N ASP A 147 -2.13 8.87 7.43
CA ASP A 147 -2.00 10.15 6.72
C ASP A 147 -1.65 9.93 5.25
N GLU A 148 -2.35 10.63 4.35
CA GLU A 148 -2.21 10.46 2.91
C GLU A 148 -0.83 10.92 2.40
N ALA A 149 -0.35 12.07 2.87
CA ALA A 149 0.95 12.60 2.45
C ALA A 149 2.09 11.67 2.89
N LYS A 150 2.00 11.15 4.10
CA LYS A 150 2.92 10.15 4.65
C LYS A 150 2.85 8.84 3.87
N THR A 151 1.65 8.36 3.54
CA THR A 151 1.43 7.17 2.72
C THR A 151 2.08 7.33 1.34
N ALA A 152 1.91 8.48 0.69
CA ALA A 152 2.54 8.77 -0.59
C ALA A 152 4.08 8.76 -0.50
N MET A 153 4.63 9.42 0.53
CA MET A 153 6.08 9.47 0.78
C MET A 153 6.68 8.08 1.07
N LEU A 154 6.06 7.31 1.96
CA LEU A 154 6.52 5.96 2.31
C LEU A 154 6.38 5.01 1.12
N GLY A 155 5.32 5.13 0.33
CA GLY A 155 5.14 4.39 -0.92
C GLY A 155 6.24 4.71 -1.94
N GLN A 156 6.62 5.98 -2.08
CA GLN A 156 7.76 6.38 -2.92
C GLN A 156 9.08 5.79 -2.44
N LYS A 157 9.36 5.85 -1.13
CA LYS A 157 10.58 5.26 -0.54
C LYS A 157 10.63 3.74 -0.71
N THR A 158 9.52 3.06 -0.46
CA THR A 158 9.36 1.61 -0.69
C THR A 158 9.75 1.24 -2.12
N ARG A 159 9.19 1.94 -3.11
CA ARG A 159 9.51 1.73 -4.53
C ARG A 159 10.97 1.98 -4.83
N GLY A 160 11.56 3.06 -4.30
CA GLY A 160 12.97 3.38 -4.53
C GLY A 160 13.94 2.32 -4.02
N PHE A 161 13.70 1.75 -2.84
CA PHE A 161 14.53 0.67 -2.31
C PHE A 161 14.29 -0.66 -3.04
N TYR A 162 13.03 -1.02 -3.31
CA TYR A 162 12.74 -2.24 -4.07
C TYR A 162 13.25 -2.17 -5.51
N GLN A 163 13.24 -1.01 -6.17
CA GLN A 163 13.84 -0.86 -7.50
C GLN A 163 15.34 -1.15 -7.47
N GLN A 164 16.06 -0.68 -6.46
CA GLN A 164 17.49 -0.95 -6.30
C GLN A 164 17.78 -2.42 -6.02
N VAL A 165 16.98 -3.08 -5.17
CA VAL A 165 17.17 -4.51 -4.89
C VAL A 165 16.83 -5.37 -6.11
N LEU A 166 15.74 -5.05 -6.82
CA LEU A 166 15.32 -5.78 -8.01
C LEU A 166 16.27 -5.56 -9.21
N ALA A 167 17.01 -4.45 -9.24
CA ALA A 167 18.08 -4.25 -10.20
C ALA A 167 19.28 -5.19 -9.97
N LYS A 168 19.52 -5.61 -8.72
CA LYS A 168 20.55 -6.60 -8.35
C LYS A 168 20.02 -8.03 -8.50
N ASN A 169 18.79 -8.27 -8.03
CA ASN A 169 18.16 -9.58 -8.02
C ASN A 169 16.70 -9.48 -8.49
N PRO A 170 16.45 -9.60 -9.81
CA PRO A 170 15.10 -9.51 -10.38
C PRO A 170 14.15 -10.64 -9.94
N GLY A 171 14.68 -11.72 -9.37
CA GLY A 171 13.93 -12.90 -8.94
C GLY A 171 13.26 -12.74 -7.56
N LEU A 172 13.43 -11.61 -6.88
CA LEU A 172 12.77 -11.34 -5.60
C LEU A 172 11.28 -11.01 -5.80
N LEU A 173 10.49 -12.04 -6.08
CA LEU A 173 9.07 -11.91 -6.40
C LEU A 173 8.27 -11.26 -5.28
N ALA A 174 8.60 -11.54 -4.01
CA ALA A 174 7.96 -10.91 -2.85
C ALA A 174 8.19 -9.39 -2.82
N ALA A 175 9.43 -8.93 -3.06
CA ALA A 175 9.76 -7.51 -3.17
C ALA A 175 9.01 -6.85 -4.33
N LYS A 176 8.94 -7.51 -5.50
CA LYS A 176 8.17 -7.02 -6.66
C LYS A 176 6.67 -6.92 -6.37
N ALA A 177 6.09 -7.89 -5.67
CA ALA A 177 4.70 -7.88 -5.26
C ALA A 177 4.40 -6.79 -4.21
N ASN A 178 5.25 -6.63 -3.20
CA ASN A 178 5.13 -5.57 -2.19
C ASN A 178 5.26 -4.18 -2.84
N MET A 179 6.22 -4.00 -3.76
CA MET A 179 6.33 -2.79 -4.57
C MET A 179 5.04 -2.50 -5.34
N ALA A 180 4.44 -3.52 -5.95
CA ALA A 180 3.20 -3.37 -6.69
C ALA A 180 2.05 -2.83 -5.83
N MET A 181 1.96 -3.25 -4.57
CA MET A 181 0.94 -2.82 -3.62
C MET A 181 0.99 -1.33 -3.30
N THR A 182 2.14 -0.69 -3.44
CA THR A 182 2.28 0.77 -3.27
C THR A 182 1.66 1.59 -4.41
N TYR A 183 1.28 0.96 -5.52
CA TYR A 183 0.58 1.61 -6.64
C TYR A 183 -0.94 1.43 -6.57
N VAL A 184 -1.42 0.39 -5.91
CA VAL A 184 -2.81 -0.08 -5.96
C VAL A 184 -3.82 0.96 -5.46
N ASN A 185 -3.45 1.78 -4.47
CA ASN A 185 -4.29 2.85 -3.91
C ASN A 185 -3.88 4.25 -4.39
N THR A 186 -3.19 4.35 -5.52
CA THR A 186 -2.74 5.63 -6.09
C THR A 186 -3.47 5.92 -7.40
N ASP A 187 -3.25 7.08 -8.00
CA ASP A 187 -3.74 7.42 -9.34
C ASP A 187 -3.19 6.51 -10.46
N THR A 188 -2.23 5.63 -10.13
CA THR A 188 -1.54 4.76 -11.09
C THR A 188 -1.69 3.25 -10.80
N PRO A 189 -2.91 2.72 -10.54
CA PRO A 189 -3.10 1.34 -10.12
C PRO A 189 -2.68 0.32 -11.19
N MET A 190 -2.67 0.72 -12.47
CA MET A 190 -2.25 -0.12 -13.58
C MET A 190 -0.79 -0.59 -13.47
N GLN A 191 0.11 0.25 -12.93
CA GLN A 191 1.51 -0.13 -12.73
C GLN A 191 1.63 -1.29 -11.73
N GLY A 192 0.88 -1.23 -10.63
CA GLY A 192 0.79 -2.33 -9.65
C GLY A 192 0.26 -3.62 -10.29
N ILE A 193 -0.82 -3.52 -11.08
CA ILE A 193 -1.38 -4.67 -11.79
C ILE A 193 -0.34 -5.32 -12.71
N MET A 194 0.41 -4.53 -13.50
CA MET A 194 1.44 -5.05 -14.39
C MET A 194 2.53 -5.79 -13.61
N LEU A 195 3.00 -5.23 -12.50
CA LEU A 195 4.01 -5.86 -11.64
C LEU A 195 3.52 -7.19 -11.05
N LEU A 196 2.29 -7.26 -10.54
CA LEU A 196 1.70 -8.49 -10.01
C LEU A 196 1.52 -9.55 -11.11
N ARG A 197 1.11 -9.14 -12.31
CA ARG A 197 0.99 -10.06 -13.46
C ARG A 197 2.35 -10.62 -13.85
N ASP A 198 3.41 -9.82 -13.79
CA ASP A 198 4.76 -10.32 -14.05
C ASP A 198 5.25 -11.28 -12.96
N VAL A 199 4.84 -11.09 -11.70
CA VAL A 199 5.10 -12.07 -10.65
C VAL A 199 4.42 -13.39 -11.01
N LEU A 200 3.15 -13.37 -11.42
CA LEU A 200 2.42 -14.59 -11.81
C LEU A 200 2.92 -15.25 -13.09
N LYS A 201 3.62 -14.53 -13.98
CA LYS A 201 4.30 -15.16 -15.12
C LYS A 201 5.47 -16.04 -14.68
N GLN A 202 6.14 -15.66 -13.57
CA GLN A 202 7.30 -16.38 -13.05
C GLN A 202 6.90 -17.45 -12.04
N ASP A 203 5.93 -17.14 -11.18
CA ASP A 203 5.34 -18.06 -10.21
C ASP A 203 3.81 -17.96 -10.31
N PRO A 204 3.17 -18.83 -11.13
CA PRO A 204 1.72 -18.84 -11.29
C PRO A 204 0.94 -19.16 -10.01
N THR A 205 1.61 -19.71 -9.00
CA THR A 205 1.03 -20.10 -7.71
C THR A 205 1.31 -19.10 -6.59
N ASN A 206 1.90 -17.94 -6.92
CA ASN A 206 2.28 -16.95 -5.93
C ASN A 206 1.04 -16.41 -5.18
N GLU A 207 0.85 -16.87 -3.95
CA GLU A 207 -0.36 -16.55 -3.16
C GLU A 207 -0.52 -15.03 -2.99
N LEU A 208 0.56 -14.29 -2.73
CA LEU A 208 0.52 -12.84 -2.55
C LEU A 208 0.04 -12.13 -3.83
N ALA A 209 0.57 -12.50 -4.99
CA ALA A 209 0.17 -11.88 -6.25
C ALA A 209 -1.25 -12.26 -6.68
N LEU A 210 -1.64 -13.53 -6.51
CA LEU A 210 -3.02 -13.99 -6.75
C LEU A 210 -4.01 -13.24 -5.86
N PHE A 211 -3.70 -13.12 -4.57
CA PHE A 211 -4.57 -12.49 -3.59
C PHE A 211 -4.79 -11.01 -3.91
N ASN A 212 -3.70 -10.28 -4.19
CA ASN A 212 -3.77 -8.86 -4.50
C ASN A 212 -4.49 -8.57 -5.83
N LEU A 213 -4.26 -9.39 -6.87
CA LEU A 213 -5.05 -9.30 -8.11
C LEU A 213 -6.52 -9.68 -7.91
N GLY A 214 -6.82 -10.59 -6.99
CA GLY A 214 -8.19 -10.91 -6.57
C GLY A 214 -8.89 -9.70 -5.95
N LEU A 215 -8.25 -9.06 -4.96
CA LEU A 215 -8.78 -7.84 -4.33
C LEU A 215 -8.97 -6.69 -5.33
N LEU A 216 -8.01 -6.50 -6.24
CA LEU A 216 -8.12 -5.51 -7.32
C LEU A 216 -9.30 -5.82 -8.26
N SER A 217 -9.50 -7.10 -8.58
CA SER A 217 -10.62 -7.54 -9.40
C SER A 217 -11.95 -7.21 -8.71
N MET A 218 -12.08 -7.51 -7.41
CA MET A 218 -13.27 -7.15 -6.62
C MET A 218 -13.54 -5.63 -6.63
N ARG A 219 -12.51 -4.80 -6.39
CA ARG A 219 -12.65 -3.34 -6.37
C ARG A 219 -13.13 -2.75 -7.70
N SER A 220 -12.80 -3.42 -8.79
CA SER A 220 -13.23 -3.06 -10.14
C SER A 220 -14.53 -3.75 -10.59
N GLY A 221 -15.21 -4.46 -9.69
CA GLY A 221 -16.45 -5.20 -9.97
C GLY A 221 -16.26 -6.48 -10.81
N GLN A 222 -15.02 -6.90 -11.05
CA GLN A 222 -14.69 -8.11 -11.81
C GLN A 222 -14.70 -9.34 -10.89
N TYR A 223 -15.86 -9.65 -10.31
CA TYR A 223 -15.97 -10.67 -9.27
C TYR A 223 -15.66 -12.09 -9.77
N GLU A 224 -15.97 -12.43 -11.02
CA GLU A 224 -15.65 -13.74 -11.60
C GLU A 224 -14.13 -13.95 -11.67
N ARG A 225 -13.39 -12.90 -12.05
CA ARG A 225 -11.92 -12.94 -12.02
C ARG A 225 -11.39 -13.09 -10.60
N ALA A 226 -12.01 -12.44 -9.63
CA ALA A 226 -11.64 -12.60 -8.23
C ALA A 226 -11.85 -14.04 -7.75
N VAL A 227 -12.99 -14.66 -8.11
CA VAL A 227 -13.29 -16.08 -7.84
C VAL A 227 -12.18 -16.98 -8.40
N GLU A 228 -11.78 -16.80 -9.67
CA GLU A 228 -10.70 -17.58 -10.28
C GLU A 228 -9.39 -17.47 -9.48
N ARG A 229 -9.01 -16.27 -9.06
CA ARG A 229 -7.76 -16.03 -8.31
C ARG A 229 -7.80 -16.65 -6.92
N PHE A 230 -8.90 -16.48 -6.17
CA PHE A 230 -9.00 -17.06 -4.83
C PHE A 230 -9.11 -18.59 -4.88
N ARG A 231 -9.77 -19.16 -5.90
CA ARG A 231 -9.74 -20.62 -6.13
C ARG A 231 -8.31 -21.12 -6.38
N GLN A 232 -7.51 -20.42 -7.18
CA GLN A 232 -6.11 -20.79 -7.42
C GLN A 232 -5.29 -20.83 -6.13
N ILE A 233 -5.50 -19.87 -5.22
CA ILE A 233 -4.87 -19.90 -3.89
C ILE A 233 -5.29 -21.13 -3.10
N LEU A 234 -6.59 -21.47 -3.10
CA LEU A 234 -7.09 -22.60 -2.34
C LEU A 234 -6.69 -23.97 -2.90
N VAL A 235 -6.25 -24.04 -4.16
CA VAL A 235 -5.63 -25.26 -4.72
C VAL A 235 -4.30 -25.54 -4.03
N THR A 236 -3.48 -24.52 -3.78
CA THR A 236 -2.13 -24.69 -3.18
C THR A 236 -2.12 -24.53 -1.66
N ASN A 237 -3.02 -23.70 -1.13
CA ASN A 237 -3.19 -23.44 0.29
C ASN A 237 -4.69 -23.55 0.69
N PRO A 238 -5.21 -24.78 0.83
CA PRO A 238 -6.61 -25.01 1.21
C PRO A 238 -7.00 -24.41 2.56
N ALA A 239 -6.01 -24.14 3.44
CA ALA A 239 -6.21 -23.60 4.78
C ALA A 239 -6.24 -22.06 4.83
N SER A 240 -6.07 -21.37 3.70
CA SER A 240 -6.06 -19.91 3.64
C SER A 240 -7.45 -19.34 3.94
N ARG A 241 -7.71 -19.02 5.22
CA ARG A 241 -9.00 -18.45 5.68
C ARG A 241 -9.35 -17.16 4.97
N LYS A 242 -8.34 -16.31 4.70
CA LYS A 242 -8.51 -15.08 3.93
C LYS A 242 -9.02 -15.39 2.52
N ALA A 243 -8.39 -16.31 1.80
CA ALA A 243 -8.83 -16.68 0.46
C ALA A 243 -10.22 -17.31 0.46
N GLN A 244 -10.57 -18.14 1.46
CA GLN A 244 -11.92 -18.69 1.60
C GLN A 244 -12.97 -17.59 1.81
N PHE A 245 -12.71 -16.64 2.70
CA PHE A 245 -13.60 -15.50 2.93
C PHE A 245 -13.80 -14.68 1.66
N TYR A 246 -12.72 -14.23 1.01
CA TYR A 246 -12.82 -13.42 -0.20
C TYR A 246 -13.39 -14.20 -1.39
N LEU A 247 -13.20 -15.53 -1.46
CA LEU A 247 -13.91 -16.39 -2.42
C LEU A 247 -15.42 -16.35 -2.17
N GLY A 248 -15.86 -16.55 -0.92
CA GLY A 248 -17.28 -16.51 -0.55
C GLY A 248 -17.94 -15.18 -0.90
N VAL A 249 -17.27 -14.06 -0.59
CA VAL A 249 -17.71 -12.71 -0.96
C VAL A 249 -17.78 -12.56 -2.48
N SER A 250 -16.74 -12.95 -3.21
CA SER A 250 -16.70 -12.81 -4.67
C SER A 250 -17.76 -13.68 -5.37
N LEU A 251 -18.05 -14.88 -4.84
CA LEU A 251 -19.14 -15.73 -5.33
C LEU A 251 -20.51 -15.09 -5.10
N ALA A 252 -20.72 -14.45 -3.93
CA ALA A 252 -21.96 -13.76 -3.64
C ALA A 252 -22.20 -12.59 -4.60
N GLU A 253 -21.16 -11.77 -4.82
CA GLU A 253 -21.22 -10.59 -5.69
C GLU A 253 -21.29 -10.93 -7.19
N SER A 254 -20.75 -12.08 -7.62
CA SER A 254 -20.93 -12.62 -8.99
C SER A 254 -22.25 -13.39 -9.19
N GLY A 255 -23.12 -13.43 -8.18
CA GLY A 255 -24.42 -14.10 -8.27
C GLY A 255 -24.39 -15.63 -8.17
N GLN A 256 -23.24 -16.24 -7.85
CA GLN A 256 -23.08 -17.68 -7.61
C GLN A 256 -23.56 -18.07 -6.20
N LYS A 257 -24.83 -17.77 -5.91
CA LYS A 257 -25.42 -17.76 -4.55
C LYS A 257 -25.25 -19.08 -3.79
N GLU A 258 -25.51 -20.21 -4.43
CA GLU A 258 -25.49 -21.52 -3.75
C GLU A 258 -24.07 -21.95 -3.36
N GLU A 259 -23.07 -21.60 -4.16
CA GLU A 259 -21.67 -21.86 -3.81
C GLU A 259 -21.19 -20.88 -2.74
N ALA A 260 -21.57 -19.60 -2.85
CA ALA A 260 -21.27 -18.59 -1.84
C ALA A 260 -21.75 -19.00 -0.45
N LYS A 261 -23.00 -19.46 -0.32
CA LYS A 261 -23.57 -19.98 0.95
C LYS A 261 -22.72 -21.10 1.54
N LYS A 262 -22.30 -22.08 0.73
CA LYS A 262 -21.47 -23.20 1.18
C LYS A 262 -20.12 -22.74 1.69
N VAL A 263 -19.43 -21.88 0.94
CA VAL A 263 -18.11 -21.36 1.29
C VAL A 263 -18.17 -20.48 2.55
N LEU A 264 -19.12 -19.54 2.61
CA LEU A 264 -19.30 -18.65 3.76
C LEU A 264 -19.68 -19.42 5.03
N ALA A 265 -20.51 -20.46 4.94
CA ALA A 265 -20.81 -21.33 6.08
C ALA A 265 -19.57 -22.08 6.60
N GLN A 266 -18.64 -22.46 5.72
CA GLN A 266 -17.35 -23.04 6.12
C GLN A 266 -16.47 -22.01 6.82
N VAL A 267 -16.38 -20.79 6.28
CA VAL A 267 -15.63 -19.68 6.90
C VAL A 267 -16.14 -19.43 8.32
N LYS A 268 -17.46 -19.31 8.50
CA LYS A 268 -18.11 -19.09 9.80
C LYS A 268 -17.76 -20.14 10.86
N LYS A 269 -17.60 -21.41 10.46
CA LYS A 269 -17.23 -22.50 11.37
C LYS A 269 -15.78 -22.40 11.86
N GLN A 270 -14.90 -21.78 11.09
CA GLN A 270 -13.45 -21.76 11.35
C GLN A 270 -12.95 -20.41 11.86
N GLU A 271 -13.72 -19.35 11.64
CA GLU A 271 -13.34 -17.98 11.94
C GLU A 271 -13.64 -17.59 13.39
N LYS A 272 -12.76 -16.77 13.96
CA LYS A 272 -12.89 -16.22 15.32
C LYS A 272 -12.94 -14.69 15.32
N ASP A 273 -12.54 -14.04 14.23
CA ASP A 273 -12.60 -12.59 14.11
C ASP A 273 -14.07 -12.11 14.04
N PRO A 274 -14.53 -11.31 15.01
CA PRO A 274 -15.90 -10.79 15.02
C PRO A 274 -16.26 -9.96 13.79
N GLN A 275 -15.30 -9.24 13.20
CA GLN A 275 -15.55 -8.42 12.00
C GLN A 275 -15.83 -9.30 10.79
N VAL A 276 -15.05 -10.37 10.62
CA VAL A 276 -15.25 -11.32 9.52
C VAL A 276 -16.57 -12.06 9.72
N LEU A 277 -16.90 -12.49 10.95
CA LEU A 277 -18.17 -13.13 11.25
C LEU A 277 -19.38 -12.22 10.97
N ALA A 278 -19.29 -10.93 11.32
CA ALA A 278 -20.32 -9.94 11.00
C ALA A 278 -20.51 -9.77 9.48
N ALA A 279 -19.41 -9.67 8.74
CA ALA A 279 -19.47 -9.60 7.27
C ALA A 279 -20.11 -10.87 6.68
N VAL A 280 -19.71 -12.06 7.15
CA VAL A 280 -20.31 -13.32 6.70
C VAL A 280 -21.82 -13.33 6.95
N GLN A 281 -22.28 -12.88 8.11
CA GLN A 281 -23.71 -12.80 8.43
C GLN A 281 -24.47 -11.86 7.48
N GLU A 282 -23.91 -10.70 7.15
CA GLU A 282 -24.51 -9.76 6.20
C GLU A 282 -24.73 -10.42 4.82
N TYR A 283 -23.72 -11.15 4.32
CA TYR A 283 -23.85 -11.89 3.07
C TYR A 283 -24.86 -13.04 3.17
N GLU A 284 -24.90 -13.77 4.29
CA GLU A 284 -25.91 -14.82 4.50
C GLU A 284 -27.35 -14.26 4.43
N GLU A 285 -27.60 -13.07 4.99
CA GLU A 285 -28.90 -12.42 4.94
C GLU A 285 -29.27 -11.96 3.52
N ARG A 286 -28.33 -11.39 2.77
CA ARG A 286 -28.52 -10.99 1.36
C ARG A 286 -28.77 -12.16 0.40
N LEU A 287 -28.32 -13.36 0.77
CA LEU A 287 -28.40 -14.57 -0.06
C LEU A 287 -29.65 -15.43 0.20
N LYS A 288 -30.48 -15.07 1.20
CA LYS A 288 -31.80 -15.67 1.44
C LYS A 288 -32.77 -15.35 0.31
#